data_AF-A0A1I7UFV9-F1
#
_entry.id   AF-A0A1I7UFV9-F1
#
_cell.length_a   1.000
_cell.length_b   1.000
_cell.length_c   1.000
_cell.angle_alpha   90.00
_cell.angle_beta   90.00
_cell.angle_gamma   90.00
#
_symmetry.space_group_name_H-M   'P 1'
#
loop_
_entity.id
_entity.type
_entity.pdbx_description
1 polymer ?
#
loop_
_entity_poly.entity_id
_entity_poly.type
_entity_poly.pdbx_seq_one_letter_code
_entity_poly.pdbx_strand_id
1 'polypeptide(L)'
;MIAIHTGSWITFKNLISITFSCHDILICGSLLNCVEINALLCGWMEKLLDFGSIIISMKNVDPNIIYKYLEKNMITVESNMVYQSKGNIIVFAVGHNVIQRDDGKIAVFGIRADGLSMIATWDSVDSAIC
;
A
#
# COMPACT_ATOMS: atom_id res chain seq x y z
N MET A 1 -1.08 -8.35 13.66
CA MET A 1 -1.77 -7.22 13.01
C MET A 1 -1.78 -6.04 13.98
N ILE A 2 -1.31 -4.89 13.54
CA ILE A 2 -1.37 -3.61 14.27
C ILE A 2 -2.33 -2.69 13.54
N ALA A 3 -3.24 -2.05 14.27
CA ALA A 3 -4.14 -1.03 13.75
C ALA A 3 -3.89 0.30 14.45
N ILE A 4 -3.61 1.34 13.68
CA ILE A 4 -3.33 2.70 14.14
C ILE A 4 -4.46 3.60 13.65
N HIS A 5 -5.17 4.20 14.58
CA HIS A 5 -6.35 5.03 14.29
C HIS A 5 -6.07 6.53 14.47
N THR A 6 -6.98 7.33 13.94
CA THR A 6 -6.90 8.80 13.93
C THR A 6 -6.66 9.35 15.34
N GLY A 7 -5.78 10.36 15.44
CA GLY A 7 -5.33 10.91 16.72
C GLY A 7 -4.09 10.22 17.30
N SER A 8 -3.65 9.10 16.71
CA SER A 8 -2.37 8.47 17.05
C SER A 8 -1.22 9.21 16.38
N TRP A 9 -0.22 9.62 17.16
CA TRP A 9 1.02 10.18 16.63
C TRP A 9 1.95 9.07 16.16
N ILE A 10 1.89 8.74 14.87
CA ILE A 10 2.84 7.84 14.23
C ILE A 10 3.82 8.65 13.38
N THR A 11 5.11 8.49 13.67
CA THR A 11 6.17 9.02 12.81
C THR A 11 6.59 7.97 11.78
N PHE A 12 7.22 8.41 10.68
CA PHE A 12 7.83 7.49 9.72
C PHE A 12 8.82 6.51 10.36
N LYS A 13 9.61 6.96 11.36
CA LYS A 13 10.53 6.09 12.10
C LYS A 13 9.81 4.99 12.87
N ASN A 14 8.68 5.32 13.51
CA ASN A 14 7.86 4.30 14.17
C ASN A 14 7.32 3.29 13.17
N LEU A 15 6.89 3.76 11.99
CA LEU A 15 6.39 2.88 10.94
C LEU A 15 7.45 1.89 10.48
N ILE A 16 8.69 2.35 10.22
CA ILE A 16 9.81 1.46 9.89
C ILE A 16 10.01 0.39 10.97
N SER A 17 10.06 0.79 12.25
CA SER A 17 10.22 -0.19 13.34
C SER A 17 9.07 -1.21 13.40
N ILE A 18 7.84 -0.79 13.11
CA ILE A 18 6.68 -1.68 13.07
C ILE A 18 6.81 -2.69 11.93
N THR A 19 7.32 -2.29 10.76
CA THR A 19 7.48 -3.22 9.63
C THR A 19 8.39 -4.41 9.95
N PHE A 20 9.38 -4.26 10.84
CA PHE A 20 10.24 -5.38 11.26
C PHE A 20 9.58 -6.36 12.24
N SER A 21 8.48 -5.96 12.89
CA SER A 21 7.86 -6.73 13.97
C SER A 21 6.41 -7.11 13.69
N CYS A 22 5.81 -6.55 12.63
CA CYS A 22 4.43 -6.78 12.28
C CYS A 22 4.27 -7.01 10.78
N HIS A 23 3.67 -8.15 10.46
CA HIS A 23 3.40 -8.55 9.09
C HIS A 23 2.17 -7.84 8.48
N ASP A 24 1.21 -7.42 9.32
CA ASP A 24 -0.04 -6.79 8.86
C ASP A 24 -0.27 -5.46 9.58
N ILE A 25 -0.36 -4.38 8.83
CA ILE A 25 -0.40 -3.02 9.36
C ILE A 25 -1.59 -2.26 8.75
N LEU A 26 -2.47 -1.73 9.60
CA LEU A 26 -3.57 -0.85 9.20
C LEU A 26 -3.33 0.54 9.80
N ILE A 27 -3.38 1.57 8.97
CA ILE A 27 -3.20 2.96 9.37
C ILE A 27 -4.37 3.78 8.85
N CYS A 28 -5.17 4.37 9.74
CA CYS A 28 -6.33 5.18 9.40
C CYS A 28 -6.19 6.60 9.95
N GLY A 29 -6.11 7.60 9.06
CA GLY A 29 -6.03 9.01 9.48
C GLY A 29 -4.66 9.39 10.01
N SER A 30 -3.62 9.02 9.26
CA SER A 30 -2.24 9.39 9.54
C SER A 30 -1.89 10.81 9.09
N LEU A 31 -0.87 11.40 9.71
CA LEU A 31 -0.21 12.63 9.26
C LEU A 31 0.95 12.37 8.29
N LEU A 32 1.19 11.11 7.92
CA LEU A 32 2.19 10.76 6.90
C LEU A 32 1.90 11.52 5.61
N ASN A 33 2.94 12.05 4.98
CA ASN A 33 2.85 12.72 3.69
C ASN A 33 3.27 11.78 2.54
N CYS A 34 3.02 12.21 1.29
CA CYS A 34 3.33 11.41 0.11
C CYS A 34 4.82 11.04 -0.01
N VAL A 35 5.74 11.89 0.48
CA VAL A 35 7.19 11.63 0.44
C VAL A 35 7.57 10.51 1.41
N GLU A 36 6.97 10.51 2.60
CA GLU A 36 7.19 9.44 3.59
C GLU A 36 6.62 8.10 3.10
N ILE A 37 5.47 8.12 2.41
CA ILE A 37 4.94 6.90 1.81
C ILE A 37 5.79 6.42 0.63
N ASN A 38 6.28 7.34 -0.21
CA ASN A 38 7.22 6.98 -1.27
C ASN A 38 8.47 6.29 -0.69
N ALA A 39 9.07 6.86 0.37
CA ALA A 39 10.21 6.25 1.04
C ALA A 39 9.90 4.85 1.59
N LEU A 40 8.69 4.64 2.14
CA LEU A 40 8.22 3.33 2.56
C LEU A 40 8.15 2.33 1.39
N LEU A 41 7.53 2.73 0.29
CA LEU A 41 7.37 1.89 -0.90
C LEU A 41 8.70 1.58 -1.57
N CYS A 42 9.62 2.53 -1.64
CA CYS A 42 10.98 2.31 -2.14
C CYS A 42 11.74 1.32 -1.25
N GLY A 43 11.71 1.48 0.07
CA GLY A 43 12.34 0.55 1.00
C GLY A 43 11.74 -0.86 0.94
N TRP A 44 10.43 -0.96 0.74
CA TRP A 44 9.74 -2.22 0.49
C TRP A 44 10.14 -2.83 -0.86
N MET A 45 10.21 -2.05 -1.94
CA MET A 45 10.63 -2.49 -3.27
C MET A 45 12.07 -3.05 -3.24
N GLU A 46 12.96 -2.41 -2.48
CA GLU A 46 14.35 -2.84 -2.30
C GLU A 46 14.53 -3.96 -1.25
N LYS A 47 13.44 -4.51 -0.71
CA LYS A 47 13.45 -5.55 0.34
C LYS A 47 14.19 -5.15 1.63
N LEU A 48 14.33 -3.84 1.88
CA LEU A 48 14.84 -3.30 3.14
C LEU A 48 13.77 -3.32 4.23
N LEU A 49 12.50 -3.30 3.83
CA LEU A 49 11.33 -3.43 4.69
C LEU A 49 10.55 -4.67 4.30
N ASP A 50 10.15 -5.46 5.29
CA ASP A 50 9.44 -6.72 5.06
C ASP A 50 8.15 -6.78 5.89
N PHE A 51 7.07 -6.34 5.25
CA PHE A 51 5.70 -6.49 5.73
C PHE A 51 4.89 -7.24 4.67
N GLY A 52 3.91 -8.04 5.11
CA GLY A 52 3.05 -8.81 4.21
C GLY A 52 1.90 -8.00 3.66
N SER A 53 1.21 -7.28 4.54
CA SER A 53 0.18 -6.33 4.15
C SER A 53 0.28 -5.00 4.90
N ILE A 54 0.13 -3.91 4.18
CA ILE A 54 -0.12 -2.59 4.76
C ILE A 54 -1.32 -1.96 4.09
N ILE A 55 -2.16 -1.26 4.85
CA ILE A 55 -3.24 -0.40 4.34
C ILE A 55 -3.12 0.96 5.00
N ILE A 56 -2.96 2.02 4.21
CA ILE A 56 -2.83 3.39 4.70
C ILE A 56 -3.94 4.23 4.10
N SER A 57 -4.87 4.70 4.95
CA SER A 57 -5.92 5.64 4.57
C SER A 57 -5.53 7.07 4.94
N MET A 58 -5.50 7.95 3.96
CA MET A 58 -5.05 9.34 4.09
C MET A 58 -5.84 10.30 3.18
N LYS A 59 -5.72 11.60 3.46
CA LYS A 59 -6.30 12.67 2.65
C LYS A 59 -5.22 13.24 1.73
N ASN A 60 -5.63 13.71 0.54
CA ASN A 60 -4.79 14.46 -0.40
C ASN A 60 -3.53 13.72 -0.85
N VAL A 61 -3.69 12.51 -1.38
CA VAL A 61 -2.57 11.74 -1.94
C VAL A 61 -2.39 12.08 -3.41
N ASP A 62 -1.14 12.36 -3.80
CA ASP A 62 -0.73 12.50 -5.19
C ASP A 62 0.00 11.23 -5.65
N PRO A 63 -0.61 10.42 -6.55
CA PRO A 63 0.00 9.25 -7.17
C PRO A 63 1.39 9.50 -7.75
N ASN A 64 1.62 10.68 -8.33
CA ASN A 64 2.90 11.02 -8.95
C ASN A 64 4.02 11.19 -7.93
N ILE A 65 3.69 11.57 -6.70
CA ILE A 65 4.67 11.71 -5.62
C ILE A 65 4.92 10.36 -4.95
N ILE A 66 3.85 9.58 -4.67
CA ILE A 66 4.00 8.28 -3.99
C ILE A 66 4.74 7.23 -4.84
N TYR A 67 4.63 7.30 -6.17
CA TYR A 67 5.26 6.36 -7.10
C TYR A 67 6.50 6.90 -7.79
N LYS A 68 7.00 8.06 -7.35
CA LYS A 68 8.25 8.62 -7.84
C LYS A 68 9.39 7.58 -7.72
N TYR A 69 10.15 7.38 -8.80
CA TYR A 69 11.23 6.40 -8.92
C TYR A 69 10.81 4.92 -9.00
N LEU A 70 9.51 4.64 -8.95
CA LEU A 70 8.95 3.29 -9.08
C LEU A 70 8.26 3.08 -10.44
N GLU A 71 8.38 4.02 -11.37
CA GLU A 71 7.66 4.03 -12.65
C GLU A 71 7.98 2.82 -13.51
N LYS A 72 9.24 2.36 -13.48
CA LYS A 72 9.69 1.15 -14.20
C LYS A 72 9.07 -0.15 -13.66
N ASN A 73 8.56 -0.13 -12.44
CA ASN A 73 7.93 -1.26 -11.76
C ASN A 73 6.40 -1.23 -11.90
N MET A 74 5.88 -0.23 -12.62
CA MET A 74 4.46 -0.07 -12.83
C MET A 74 3.98 -1.01 -13.94
N ILE A 75 2.96 -1.80 -13.63
CA ILE A 75 2.27 -2.65 -14.58
C ILE A 75 0.81 -2.22 -14.66
N THR A 76 0.21 -2.39 -15.83
CA THR A 76 -1.22 -2.19 -16.03
C THR A 76 -1.93 -3.53 -15.85
N VAL A 77 -2.99 -3.50 -15.06
CA VAL A 77 -3.81 -4.66 -14.75
C VAL A 77 -4.62 -5.09 -15.99
N GLU A 78 -4.42 -6.32 -16.46
CA GLU A 78 -5.02 -6.84 -17.71
C GLU A 78 -6.42 -7.48 -17.50
N SER A 79 -6.74 -7.90 -16.29
CA SER A 79 -8.03 -8.47 -15.88
C SER A 79 -8.48 -7.83 -14.57
N ASN A 80 -9.78 -7.81 -14.24
CA ASN A 80 -10.20 -7.33 -12.92
C ASN A 80 -9.44 -8.09 -11.83
N MET A 81 -8.87 -7.36 -10.86
CA MET A 81 -8.14 -7.95 -9.74
C MET A 81 -8.89 -7.70 -8.45
N VAL A 82 -9.29 -8.77 -7.76
CA VAL A 82 -10.07 -8.69 -6.52
C VAL A 82 -9.20 -9.08 -5.33
N TYR A 83 -8.59 -8.12 -4.65
CA TYR A 83 -7.79 -8.38 -3.46
C TYR A 83 -8.66 -8.52 -2.22
N GLN A 84 -8.57 -9.68 -1.57
CA GLN A 84 -9.23 -9.92 -0.30
C GLN A 84 -8.21 -9.97 0.84
N SER A 85 -8.28 -9.01 1.77
CA SER A 85 -7.49 -9.03 3.00
C SER A 85 -8.37 -8.77 4.22
N LYS A 86 -8.49 -9.79 5.07
CA LYS A 86 -9.10 -9.73 6.42
C LYS A 86 -10.44 -8.97 6.45
N GLY A 87 -11.35 -9.32 5.54
CA GLY A 87 -12.69 -8.73 5.45
C GLY A 87 -12.80 -7.49 4.56
N ASN A 88 -11.68 -6.96 4.05
CA ASN A 88 -11.69 -5.95 3.01
C ASN A 88 -11.57 -6.63 1.65
N ILE A 89 -12.47 -6.28 0.73
CA ILE A 89 -12.39 -6.65 -0.68
C ILE A 89 -12.13 -5.38 -1.45
N ILE A 90 -11.06 -5.37 -2.24
CA ILE A 90 -10.67 -4.25 -3.08
C ILE A 90 -10.60 -4.75 -4.51
N VAL A 91 -11.40 -4.15 -5.38
CA VAL A 91 -11.47 -4.50 -6.80
C VAL A 91 -10.75 -3.43 -7.60
N PHE A 92 -9.75 -3.84 -8.38
CA PHE A 92 -9.12 -2.99 -9.39
C PHE A 92 -9.63 -3.41 -10.76
N ALA A 93 -10.17 -2.45 -11.48
CA ALA A 93 -10.65 -2.69 -12.84
C ALA A 93 -9.46 -2.88 -13.80
N VAL A 94 -9.74 -3.52 -14.94
CA VAL A 94 -8.84 -3.54 -16.10
C VAL A 94 -8.37 -2.11 -16.42
N GLY A 95 -7.08 -1.96 -16.70
CA GLY A 95 -6.46 -0.67 -17.01
C GLY A 95 -5.96 0.11 -15.79
N HIS A 96 -6.16 -0.38 -14.57
CA HIS A 96 -5.58 0.24 -13.37
C HIS A 96 -4.07 -0.03 -13.29
N ASN A 97 -3.30 0.95 -12.83
CA ASN A 97 -1.85 0.79 -12.69
C ASN A 97 -1.49 0.38 -11.25
N VAL A 98 -0.62 -0.63 -11.13
CA VAL A 98 -0.08 -1.12 -9.86
C VAL A 98 1.44 -1.20 -9.93
N ILE A 99 2.09 -1.17 -8.79
CA ILE A 99 3.53 -1.43 -8.68
C ILE A 99 3.73 -2.90 -8.37
N GLN A 100 4.57 -3.59 -9.14
CA GLN A 100 4.93 -5.00 -8.90
C GLN A 100 6.40 -5.12 -8.48
N ARG A 101 6.64 -5.85 -7.39
CA ARG A 101 7.95 -6.24 -6.90
C ARG A 101 8.39 -7.56 -7.54
N ASP A 102 9.70 -7.80 -7.58
CA ASP A 102 10.33 -8.94 -8.25
C ASP A 102 9.89 -10.32 -7.72
N ASP A 103 9.38 -10.39 -6.49
CA ASP A 103 8.82 -11.58 -5.85
C ASP A 103 7.31 -11.76 -6.07
N GLY A 104 6.72 -10.96 -6.96
CA GLY A 104 5.30 -11.04 -7.32
C GLY A 104 4.36 -10.29 -6.38
N LYS A 105 4.89 -9.71 -5.30
CA LYS A 105 4.12 -8.82 -4.42
C LYS A 105 3.76 -7.53 -5.15
N ILE A 106 2.66 -6.90 -4.74
CA ILE A 106 2.19 -5.67 -5.39
C ILE A 106 1.90 -4.56 -4.38
N ALA A 107 1.94 -3.33 -4.87
CA ALA A 107 1.45 -2.14 -4.18
C ALA A 107 0.52 -1.35 -5.09
N VAL A 108 -0.58 -0.83 -4.54
CA VAL A 108 -1.59 -0.10 -5.31
C VAL A 108 -2.12 1.10 -4.57
N PHE A 109 -2.53 2.09 -5.35
CA PHE A 109 -3.22 3.27 -4.93
C PHE A 109 -4.66 3.20 -5.41
N GLY A 110 -5.60 3.54 -4.53
CA GLY A 110 -7.00 3.63 -4.86
C GLY A 110 -7.71 4.71 -4.04
N ILE A 111 -8.92 5.05 -4.47
CA ILE A 111 -9.82 5.93 -3.72
C ILE A 111 -10.96 5.07 -3.20
N ARG A 112 -11.17 5.09 -1.88
CA ARG A 112 -12.27 4.40 -1.20
C ARG A 112 -13.61 5.08 -1.50
N ALA A 113 -14.71 4.38 -1.27
CA ALA A 113 -16.07 4.91 -1.45
C ALA A 113 -16.37 6.14 -0.56
N ASP A 114 -15.68 6.29 0.56
CA ASP A 114 -15.76 7.45 1.46
C ASP A 114 -14.86 8.63 1.05
N GLY A 115 -14.21 8.55 -0.11
CA GLY A 115 -13.34 9.59 -0.67
C GLY A 115 -11.93 9.61 -0.08
N LEU A 116 -11.58 8.68 0.83
CA LEU A 116 -10.21 8.57 1.33
C LEU A 116 -9.30 7.88 0.33
N SER A 117 -8.10 8.42 0.18
CA SER A 117 -7.03 7.76 -0.56
C SER A 117 -6.50 6.59 0.24
N MET A 118 -6.20 5.49 -0.46
CA MET A 118 -5.69 4.26 0.13
C MET A 118 -4.46 3.79 -0.63
N ILE A 119 -3.43 3.42 0.12
CA ILE A 119 -2.27 2.67 -0.40
C ILE A 119 -2.27 1.31 0.26
N ALA A 120 -2.16 0.26 -0.54
CA ALA A 120 -2.18 -1.10 -0.05
C ALA A 120 -1.12 -1.98 -0.71
N THR A 121 -0.56 -2.92 0.06
CA THR A 121 0.37 -3.96 -0.44
C THR A 121 -0.07 -5.36 -0.03
N TRP A 122 0.32 -6.37 -0.82
CA TRP A 122 0.00 -7.79 -0.54
C TRP A 122 1.08 -8.76 -0.99
N ASP A 123 1.06 -9.96 -0.41
CA ASP A 123 2.04 -11.02 -0.62
C ASP A 123 1.87 -11.85 -1.90
N SER A 124 0.67 -11.89 -2.52
CA SER A 124 0.48 -12.66 -3.76
C SER A 124 -0.69 -12.16 -4.60
N VAL A 125 -0.56 -12.22 -5.93
CA VAL A 125 -1.66 -12.02 -6.90
C VAL A 125 -2.69 -13.14 -6.80
N ASP A 126 -2.38 -14.32 -6.27
CA ASP A 126 -3.35 -15.41 -6.07
C ASP A 126 -4.32 -15.16 -4.89
N SER A 127 -3.95 -14.23 -4.00
CA SER A 127 -4.91 -13.65 -3.05
C SER A 127 -5.81 -12.58 -3.69
N ALA A 128 -5.51 -12.24 -4.96
CA ALA A 128 -6.43 -11.60 -5.87
C ALA A 128 -7.22 -12.68 -6.61
N ILE A 129 -8.51 -12.80 -6.35
CA ILE A 129 -9.34 -13.73 -7.13
C ILE A 129 -9.54 -13.08 -8.51
N CYS A 130 -9.11 -13.78 -9.56
CA CYS A 130 -9.41 -13.46 -10.97
C CYS A 130 -10.89 -13.66 -11.29
#